data_AF-A0A966F9V5-F1
#
_entry.id   AF-A0A966F9V5-F1
#
_cell.length_a   1.000
_cell.length_b   1.000
_cell.length_c   1.000
_cell.angle_alpha   90.00
_cell.angle_beta   90.00
_cell.angle_gamma   90.00
#
_symmetry.space_group_name_H-M   'P 1'
#
loop_
_entity.id
_entity.type
_entity.pdbx_description
1 polymer ?
#
loop_
_entity_poly.entity_id
_entity_poly.type
_entity_poly.pdbx_seq_one_letter_code
_entity_poly.pdbx_strand_id
1 'polypeptide(L)'
;MLANQNPGFRANLGLINVSPLPVTVTTEVFTADGQAAFGTSTLTTSLLPYDMRQLDDIFAALTPGNRQGLVIRVSVSQGDGAVLAYLSEVDDTTNSGSYQEAFRFSY
;
A
#
# COMPACT_ATOMS: atom_id res chain seq x y z
N MET A 1 5.68 2.79 -4.79
CA MET A 1 6.62 1.84 -4.16
C MET A 1 6.71 0.58 -5.01
N LEU A 2 7.77 -0.22 -4.88
CA LEU A 2 7.95 -1.46 -5.64
C LEU A 2 8.00 -2.64 -4.67
N ALA A 3 7.34 -3.73 -4.99
CA ALA A 3 7.41 -4.94 -4.17
C ALA A 3 7.20 -6.21 -4.98
N ASN A 4 7.62 -7.32 -4.39
CA ASN A 4 7.44 -8.65 -4.97
C ASN A 4 6.39 -9.43 -4.17
N GLN A 5 5.52 -10.15 -4.88
CA GLN A 5 4.64 -11.14 -4.27
C GLN A 5 5.38 -12.48 -4.30
N ASN A 6 5.93 -12.88 -3.16
CA ASN A 6 6.69 -14.12 -3.00
C ASN A 6 6.08 -14.98 -1.89
N PRO A 7 6.02 -16.31 -2.03
CA PRO A 7 5.66 -17.18 -0.92
C PRO A 7 6.59 -16.96 0.29
N GLY A 8 6.02 -16.92 1.50
CA GLY A 8 6.76 -16.74 2.76
C GLY A 8 7.13 -15.28 3.08
N PHE A 9 6.65 -14.33 2.27
CA PHE A 9 6.76 -12.90 2.56
C PHE A 9 5.40 -12.24 2.41
N ARG A 10 5.13 -11.26 3.27
CA ARG A 10 3.97 -10.37 3.18
C ARG A 10 4.40 -8.92 3.03
N ALA A 11 3.61 -8.15 2.30
CA ALA A 11 3.85 -6.72 2.10
C ALA A 11 2.79 -5.90 2.84
N ASN A 12 3.15 -5.31 3.97
CA ASN A 12 2.24 -4.48 4.76
C ASN A 12 2.34 -3.03 4.31
N LEU A 13 1.19 -2.38 4.09
CA LEU A 13 1.12 -0.98 3.67
C LEU A 13 0.63 -0.12 4.84
N GLY A 14 1.49 0.78 5.32
CA GLY A 14 1.10 1.81 6.27
C GLY A 14 0.61 3.07 5.56
N LEU A 15 -0.52 3.60 6.00
CA LEU A 15 -1.14 4.83 5.54
C LEU A 15 -1.35 5.76 6.74
N ILE A 16 -0.84 6.98 6.65
CA ILE A 16 -0.90 7.97 7.72
C ILE A 16 -1.49 9.25 7.16
N ASN A 17 -2.61 9.71 7.71
CA ASN A 17 -3.12 11.05 7.44
C ASN A 17 -2.33 12.04 8.31
N VAL A 18 -1.60 12.97 7.69
CA VAL A 18 -0.77 13.96 8.41
C VAL A 18 -1.48 15.31 8.54
N SER A 19 -2.79 15.36 8.29
CA SER A 19 -3.58 16.58 8.25
C SER A 19 -4.75 16.57 9.26
N PRO A 20 -5.29 17.75 9.62
CA PRO A 20 -6.45 17.89 10.49
C PRO A 20 -7.79 17.61 9.78
N LEU A 21 -7.77 17.19 8.51
CA LEU A 21 -8.96 16.92 7.69
C LEU A 21 -9.07 15.41 7.41
N PRO A 22 -10.28 14.82 7.41
CA PRO A 22 -10.43 13.42 7.01
C PRO A 22 -10.12 13.24 5.52
N VAL A 23 -9.59 12.07 5.16
CA VAL A 23 -9.24 11.72 3.77
C VAL A 23 -9.69 10.31 3.43
N THR A 24 -10.02 10.09 2.14
CA THR A 24 -10.10 8.75 1.57
C THR A 24 -8.91 8.54 0.65
N VAL A 25 -8.23 7.42 0.85
CA VAL A 25 -7.05 7.02 0.11
C VAL A 25 -7.40 5.88 -0.82
N THR A 26 -7.01 5.98 -2.08
CA THR A 26 -7.03 4.87 -3.02
C THR A 26 -5.63 4.29 -3.12
N THR A 27 -5.53 2.97 -2.93
CA THR A 27 -4.31 2.19 -3.17
C THR A 27 -4.55 1.32 -4.39
N GLU A 28 -3.62 1.37 -5.34
CA GLU A 28 -3.67 0.58 -6.58
C GLU A 28 -2.38 -0.22 -6.73
N VAL A 29 -2.51 -1.47 -7.16
CA VAL A 29 -1.40 -2.37 -7.45
C VAL A 29 -1.36 -2.68 -8.93
N PHE A 30 -0.23 -2.36 -9.57
CA PHE A 30 0.02 -2.62 -10.97
C PHE A 30 1.11 -3.68 -11.13
N THR A 31 1.07 -4.42 -12.23
CA THR A 31 2.20 -5.22 -12.73
C THR A 31 3.31 -4.32 -13.25
N ALA A 32 4.50 -4.89 -13.45
CA ALA A 32 5.69 -4.14 -13.88
C ALA A 32 5.53 -3.44 -15.25
N ASP A 33 4.63 -3.94 -16.10
CA ASP A 33 4.24 -3.35 -17.39
C ASP A 33 3.13 -2.28 -17.28
N GLY A 34 2.72 -1.93 -16.05
CA GLY A 34 1.76 -0.88 -15.76
C GLY A 34 0.28 -1.29 -15.87
N GLN A 35 -0.02 -2.57 -16.11
CA GLN A 35 -1.39 -3.07 -16.06
C GLN A 35 -1.87 -3.29 -14.63
N ALA A 36 -3.17 -3.29 -14.40
CA ALA A 36 -3.72 -3.65 -13.08
C ALA A 36 -3.34 -5.10 -12.72
N ALA A 37 -2.92 -5.33 -11.48
CA ALA A 37 -2.61 -6.68 -11.03
C ALA A 37 -3.87 -7.57 -11.01
N PHE A 38 -3.73 -8.84 -11.40
CA PHE A 38 -4.87 -9.76 -11.42
C PHE A 38 -5.40 -10.02 -10.00
N GLY A 39 -6.71 -9.81 -9.82
CA GLY A 39 -7.43 -9.91 -8.55
C GLY A 39 -8.02 -8.55 -8.15
N THR A 40 -8.22 -8.32 -6.84
CA THR A 40 -8.63 -7.01 -6.32
C THR A 40 -7.40 -6.11 -6.17
N SER A 41 -7.03 -5.41 -7.24
CA SER A 41 -5.87 -4.54 -7.29
C SER A 41 -6.10 -3.11 -6.82
N THR A 42 -7.33 -2.77 -6.40
CA THR A 42 -7.69 -1.43 -5.94
C THR A 42 -8.39 -1.52 -4.59
N LEU A 43 -7.92 -0.75 -3.62
CA LEU A 43 -8.44 -0.71 -2.26
C LEU A 43 -8.68 0.74 -1.84
N THR A 44 -9.78 1.00 -1.15
CA THR A 44 -10.08 2.31 -0.57
C THR A 44 -9.99 2.25 0.95
N THR A 45 -9.36 3.26 1.57
CA THR A 45 -9.22 3.36 3.03
C THR A 45 -9.54 4.77 3.46
N SER A 46 -10.50 4.92 4.36
CA SER A 46 -10.78 6.20 5.02
C SER A 46 -9.91 6.36 6.26
N LEU A 47 -9.34 7.56 6.41
CA LEU A 47 -8.51 7.95 7.56
C LEU A 47 -9.13 9.18 8.21
N LEU A 48 -9.31 9.13 9.53
CA LEU A 48 -9.68 10.31 10.31
C LEU A 48 -8.50 11.31 10.36
N PRO A 49 -8.72 12.55 10.84
CA PRO A 49 -7.62 13.47 11.11
C PRO A 49 -6.54 12.81 11.99
N TYR A 50 -5.29 12.88 11.53
CA TYR A 50 -4.13 12.29 12.21
C TYR A 50 -4.17 10.77 12.44
N ASP A 51 -5.06 10.04 11.76
CA ASP A 51 -5.18 8.59 11.88
C ASP A 51 -4.07 7.84 11.13
N MET A 52 -3.78 6.63 11.61
CA MET A 52 -2.91 5.69 10.91
C MET A 52 -3.59 4.34 10.76
N ARG A 53 -3.48 3.75 9.57
CA ARG A 53 -3.88 2.37 9.31
C ARG A 53 -2.79 1.59 8.62
N GLN A 54 -2.60 0.36 9.09
CA GLN A 54 -1.79 -0.64 8.41
C GLN A 54 -2.74 -1.61 7.71
N LEU A 55 -2.52 -1.80 6.41
CA LEU A 55 -3.14 -2.86 5.63
C LEU A 55 -2.16 -4.03 5.61
N ASP A 56 -2.50 -5.10 6.31
CA ASP A 56 -1.69 -6.31 6.35
C ASP A 56 -1.80 -7.06 5.02
N ASP A 57 -0.66 -7.50 4.50
CA ASP A 57 -0.52 -8.18 3.21
C ASP A 57 -1.39 -7.60 2.08
N ILE A 58 -0.93 -6.50 1.50
CA ILE A 58 -1.63 -5.78 0.41
C ILE A 58 -1.84 -6.66 -0.84
N PHE A 59 -1.16 -7.81 -0.94
CA PHE A 59 -1.31 -8.75 -2.05
C PHE A 59 -2.28 -9.90 -1.76
N ALA A 60 -2.82 -10.02 -0.54
CA ALA A 60 -3.72 -11.10 -0.14
C ALA A 60 -5.00 -11.18 -1.00
N ALA A 61 -5.46 -10.03 -1.50
CA ALA A 61 -6.65 -9.93 -2.35
C ALA A 61 -6.35 -10.10 -3.86
N LEU A 62 -5.07 -10.25 -4.23
CA LEU A 62 -4.67 -10.58 -5.58
C LEU A 62 -4.78 -12.09 -5.82
N THR A 63 -4.90 -12.50 -7.09
CA THR A 63 -4.74 -13.92 -7.42
C THR A 63 -3.37 -14.39 -6.93
N PRO A 64 -3.26 -15.50 -6.17
CA PRO A 64 -1.98 -16.00 -5.69
C PRO A 64 -1.00 -16.26 -6.83
N GLY A 65 0.26 -15.92 -6.62
CA GLY A 65 1.31 -16.13 -7.61
C GLY A 65 2.65 -15.64 -7.12
N ASN A 66 3.68 -15.90 -7.94
CA ASN A 66 5.00 -15.31 -7.77
C ASN A 66 5.14 -14.17 -8.79
N ARG A 67 5.14 -12.92 -8.31
CA ARG A 67 5.19 -11.73 -9.17
C ARG A 67 6.29 -10.81 -8.72
N GLN A 68 7.10 -10.37 -9.68
CA GLN A 68 8.20 -9.45 -9.42
C GLN A 68 7.84 -8.05 -9.91
N GLY A 69 8.30 -7.03 -9.20
CA GLY A 69 8.18 -5.63 -9.63
C GLY A 69 6.75 -5.11 -9.67
N LEU A 70 5.89 -5.53 -8.73
CA LEU A 70 4.58 -4.90 -8.56
C LEU A 70 4.76 -3.44 -8.13
N VAL A 71 3.99 -2.56 -8.74
CA VAL A 71 4.01 -1.13 -8.47
C VAL A 71 2.80 -0.79 -7.60
N ILE A 72 3.05 -0.28 -6.39
CA ILE A 72 2.01 0.19 -5.49
C ILE A 72 1.92 1.71 -5.59
N ARG A 73 0.75 2.22 -5.97
CA ARG A 73 0.41 3.64 -6.02
C ARG A 73 -0.60 3.95 -4.93
N VAL A 74 -0.34 5.04 -4.21
CA VAL A 74 -1.22 5.57 -3.18
C VAL A 74 -1.59 7.00 -3.60
N SER A 75 -2.87 7.34 -3.52
CA SER A 75 -3.37 8.68 -3.83
C SER A 75 -4.52 9.06 -2.90
N VAL A 76 -4.66 10.35 -2.60
CA VAL A 76 -5.88 10.87 -1.96
C VAL A 76 -6.95 10.95 -3.04
N SER A 77 -8.04 10.19 -2.89
CA SER A 77 -9.16 10.17 -3.82
C SER A 77 -10.34 11.04 -3.37
N GLN A 78 -10.37 11.42 -2.10
CA GLN A 78 -11.36 12.36 -1.55
C GLN A 78 -10.81 13.10 -0.32
N GLY A 79 -11.18 14.39 -0.21
CA GLY A 79 -10.77 15.28 0.88
C GLY A 79 -9.51 16.10 0.54
N ASP A 80 -9.25 17.14 1.31
CA ASP A 80 -8.16 18.11 1.06
C ASP A 80 -6.96 17.89 2.01
N GLY A 81 -6.83 16.70 2.58
CA GLY A 81 -5.74 16.34 3.46
C GLY A 81 -4.50 15.84 2.73
N ALA A 82 -3.47 15.50 3.50
CA ALA A 82 -2.22 14.94 2.98
C ALA A 82 -1.92 13.60 3.63
N VAL A 83 -1.34 12.69 2.86
CA VAL A 83 -1.04 11.32 3.30
C VAL A 83 0.43 11.00 3.12
N LEU A 84 0.98 10.34 4.13
CA LEU A 84 2.25 9.62 4.05
C LEU A 84 1.95 8.13 3.97
N ALA A 85 2.64 7.44 3.08
CA ALA A 85 2.58 5.99 2.98
C ALA A 85 3.96 5.38 3.18
N TYR A 86 4.01 4.15 3.65
CA TYR A 86 5.23 3.35 3.68
C TYR A 86 4.87 1.89 3.45
N LEU A 87 5.82 1.13 2.93
CA LEU A 87 5.69 -0.31 2.75
C LEU A 87 6.69 -1.03 3.64
N SER A 88 6.27 -2.16 4.22
CA SER A 88 7.18 -3.10 4.85
C SER A 88 7.03 -4.48 4.21
N GLU A 89 8.13 -5.01 3.68
CA GLU A 89 8.21 -6.41 3.28
C GLU A 89 8.71 -7.21 4.48
N VAL A 90 7.91 -8.19 4.90
CA VAL A 90 8.12 -8.96 6.13
C VAL A 90 8.29 -10.43 5.78
N ASP A 91 9.37 -11.03 6.28
CA ASP A 91 9.59 -12.48 6.25
C ASP A 91 8.65 -13.15 7.26
N ASP A 92 7.77 -14.05 6.81
CA ASP A 92 6.75 -14.67 7.66
C ASP A 92 7.32 -15.66 8.69
N THR A 93 8.56 -16.14 8.48
CA THR A 93 9.22 -17.09 9.39
C THR A 93 9.88 -16.38 10.56
N THR A 94 10.57 -15.27 10.29
CA THR A 94 11.34 -14.53 11.30
C THR A 94 10.61 -13.29 11.82
N ASN A 95 9.57 -12.86 11.12
CA ASN A 95 8.89 -11.57 11.29
C ASN A 95 9.84 -10.36 11.17
N SER A 96 10.95 -10.54 10.43
CA SER A 96 11.90 -9.48 10.13
C SER A 96 11.37 -8.63 8.98
N GLY A 97 11.32 -7.31 9.19
CA GLY A 97 10.84 -6.36 8.21
C GLY A 97 11.96 -5.57 7.54
N SER A 98 11.82 -5.33 6.24
CA SER A 98 12.51 -4.25 5.53
C SER A 98 11.51 -3.15 5.21
N TYR A 99 11.97 -1.90 5.06
CA TYR A 99 11.10 -0.74 4.90
C TYR A 99 11.43 0.02 3.62
N GLN A 100 10.38 0.42 2.91
CA GLN A 100 10.44 1.34 1.79
C GLN A 100 9.56 2.55 2.09
N GLU A 101 10.13 3.74 1.99
CA GLU A 101 9.37 4.99 2.09
C GLU A 101 8.50 5.17 0.84
N ALA A 102 7.27 5.67 1.03
CA ALA A 102 6.52 6.30 -0.05
C ALA A 102 6.59 7.82 0.08
N PHE A 103 6.58 8.49 -1.08
CA PHE A 103 6.52 9.94 -1.18
C PHE A 103 5.29 10.50 -0.45
N ARG A 104 5.44 11.72 0.08
CA ARG A 104 4.32 12.54 0.58
C ARG A 104 3.46 12.96 -0.61
N PHE A 105 2.17 12.66 -0.55
CA PHE A 105 1.18 13.16 -1.50
C PHE A 105 0.42 14.30 -0.83
N SER A 106 0.68 15.53 -1.27
CA SER A 106 -0.18 16.69 -1.02
C SER A 106 -0.99 16.97 -2.28
N TYR A 107 -2.25 17.36 -2.11
CA TYR A 107 -3.02 18.02 -3.16
C TYR A 107 -2.48 19.43 -3.42
#